data_AF-A0A7X1GLT0-F1
#
_entry.id   AF-A0A7X1GLT0-F1
#
_cell.length_a   1.000
_cell.length_b   1.000
_cell.length_c   1.000
_cell.angle_alpha   90.00
_cell.angle_beta   90.00
_cell.angle_gamma   90.00
#
_symmetry.space_group_name_H-M   'P 1'
#
loop_
_entity.id
_entity.type
_entity.pdbx_description
1 polymer ?
#
loop_
_entity_poly.entity_id
_entity_poly.type
_entity_poly.pdbx_seq_one_letter_code
_entity_poly.pdbx_strand_id
1 'polypeptide(L)'
;MKSFNLFKGGFLTFFSIIGASWTVVKFIDFFWGNIINWHKSNYTFSFIVFVSLCYSTYTNLHLKKIRTKISGTEAYLTLKYGDILDYEGHIAVSSSNFFNTSLNIISERSLLGQIIKKFFNSDNREVKFFQI
;
A
#
# COMPACT_ATOMS: atom_id res chain seq x y z
N MET A 1 11.46 -6.54 -7.54
CA MET A 1 12.29 -5.42 -7.02
C MET A 1 11.55 -4.36 -6.17
N LYS A 2 10.22 -4.39 -5.98
CA LYS A 2 9.49 -3.41 -5.11
C LYS A 2 9.53 -3.70 -3.60
N SER A 3 9.66 -4.98 -3.19
CA SER A 3 9.82 -5.38 -1.78
C SER A 3 11.02 -4.68 -1.11
N PHE A 4 12.13 -4.53 -1.84
CA PHE A 4 13.35 -3.92 -1.32
C PHE A 4 13.21 -2.44 -0.92
N ASN A 5 12.37 -1.68 -1.62
CA ASN A 5 12.16 -0.25 -1.32
C ASN A 5 11.19 -0.02 -0.15
N LEU A 6 10.16 -0.87 -0.02
CA LEU A 6 9.30 -0.88 1.17
C LEU A 6 10.08 -1.32 2.41
N PHE A 7 10.93 -2.33 2.27
CA PHE A 7 11.80 -2.81 3.34
C PHE A 7 12.81 -1.74 3.76
N LYS A 8 13.46 -1.05 2.80
CA LYS A 8 14.36 0.08 3.13
C LYS A 8 13.66 1.22 3.86
N GLY A 9 12.46 1.61 3.44
CA GLY A 9 11.67 2.65 4.12
C GLY A 9 11.23 2.23 5.53
N GLY A 10 10.80 0.98 5.68
CA GLY A 10 10.40 0.42 6.97
C GLY A 10 11.54 0.30 7.98
N PHE A 11 12.72 -0.11 7.52
CA PHE A 11 13.90 -0.19 8.38
C PHE A 11 14.36 1.20 8.82
N LEU A 12 14.41 2.19 7.92
CA LEU A 12 14.80 3.56 8.28
C LEU A 12 13.86 4.16 9.33
N THR A 13 12.54 4.02 9.11
CA THR A 13 11.52 4.52 10.04
C THR A 13 11.58 3.81 11.39
N PHE A 14 11.77 2.49 11.40
CA PHE A 14 11.93 1.70 12.62
C PHE A 14 13.13 2.15 13.47
N PHE A 15 14.32 2.24 12.87
CA PHE A 15 15.52 2.68 13.60
C PHE A 15 15.42 4.14 14.06
N SER A 16 14.79 5.00 13.26
CA SER A 16 14.56 6.40 13.64
C SER A 16 13.64 6.52 14.87
N ILE A 17 12.56 5.74 14.93
CA ILE A 17 11.63 5.74 16.08
C ILE A 17 12.29 5.18 17.34
N ILE A 18 13.07 4.10 17.23
CA ILE A 18 13.81 3.55 18.36
C ILE A 18 14.80 4.57 18.90
N GLY A 19 15.60 5.18 18.02
CA GLY A 19 16.59 6.18 18.41
C GLY A 19 15.95 7.40 19.07
N ALA A 20 14.86 7.92 18.49
CA ALA A 20 14.11 9.04 19.06
C ALA A 20 13.52 8.68 20.43
N SER A 21 12.87 7.52 20.55
CA SER A 21 12.25 7.07 21.80
C SER A 21 13.28 6.85 22.90
N TRP A 22 14.43 6.24 22.57
CA TRP A 22 15.51 6.02 23.53
C TRP A 22 16.16 7.33 23.99
N THR A 23 16.30 8.30 23.09
CA THR A 23 16.83 9.63 23.41
C THR A 23 15.92 10.35 24.40
N VAL A 24 14.60 10.27 24.23
CA VAL A 24 13.64 10.83 25.18
C VAL A 24 13.75 10.16 26.55
N VAL A 25 13.90 8.84 26.60
CA VAL A 25 14.11 8.12 27.87
C VAL A 25 15.37 8.61 28.58
N LYS A 26 16.49 8.74 27.85
CA LYS A 26 17.75 9.26 28.41
C LYS A 26 17.64 10.71 28.86
N PHE A 27 16.88 11.53 28.15
CA PHE A 27 16.61 12.91 28.53
C PHE A 27 15.82 12.97 29.84
N ILE A 28 14.76 12.19 29.98
CA ILE A 28 13.95 12.13 31.21
C ILE A 28 14.79 11.60 32.39
N ASP A 29 15.61 10.58 32.16
CA ASP A 29 16.52 10.01 33.16
C ASP A 29 17.54 11.05 33.67
N PHE A 30 18.06 11.88 32.77
CA PHE A 30 19.00 12.96 33.15
C PHE A 30 18.39 13.99 34.12
N PHE A 31 17.12 14.35 33.94
CA PHE A 31 16.45 15.36 34.77
C PHE A 31 15.70 14.79 35.98
N TRP A 32 15.17 13.56 35.88
CA TRP A 32 14.24 12.96 36.85
C TRP A 32 14.67 11.54 37.30
N GLY A 33 15.93 11.16 37.10
CA GLY A 33 16.44 9.79 37.33
C GLY A 33 16.24 9.23 38.74
N ASN A 34 16.08 10.08 39.76
CA ASN A 34 15.81 9.64 41.14
C ASN A 34 14.34 9.27 41.41
N ILE A 35 13.39 9.63 40.53
CA ILE A 35 11.95 9.46 40.77
C ILE A 35 11.38 8.25 40.01
N ILE A 36 11.99 7.84 38.91
CA ILE A 36 11.39 6.90 37.95
C ILE A 36 12.27 5.66 37.78
N ASN A 37 12.23 4.67 38.68
CA ASN A 37 13.01 3.42 38.53
C ASN A 37 12.57 2.51 37.36
N TRP A 38 11.56 2.90 36.57
CA TRP A 38 11.00 2.10 35.47
C TRP A 38 12.01 1.79 34.34
N HIS A 39 13.03 2.63 34.15
CA HIS A 39 14.06 2.39 33.13
C HIS A 39 15.06 1.28 33.50
N LYS A 40 15.13 0.85 34.78
CA LYS A 40 15.98 -0.27 35.23
C LYS A 40 15.38 -1.65 34.93
N SER A 41 14.10 -1.71 34.56
CA SER A 41 13.45 -2.95 34.17
C SER A 41 13.89 -3.35 32.77
N ASN A 42 14.44 -4.56 32.62
CA ASN A 42 14.85 -5.13 31.32
C ASN A 42 13.71 -5.16 30.28
N TYR A 43 12.46 -5.08 30.73
CA TYR A 43 11.28 -5.09 29.87
C TYR A 43 11.01 -3.76 29.14
N THR A 44 11.54 -2.64 29.64
CA THR A 44 11.25 -1.31 29.08
C THR A 44 11.84 -1.14 27.68
N PHE A 45 13.05 -1.66 27.43
CA PHE A 45 13.65 -1.65 26.10
C PHE A 45 12.90 -2.57 25.12
N SER A 46 12.51 -3.77 25.58
CA SER A 46 11.74 -4.71 24.77
C SER A 46 10.39 -4.13 24.35
N PHE A 47 9.72 -3.40 25.25
CA PHE A 47 8.47 -2.71 24.94
C PHE A 47 8.64 -1.63 23.86
N ILE A 48 9.69 -0.80 23.96
CA ILE A 48 9.98 0.24 22.96
C ILE A 48 10.23 -0.39 21.59
N VAL A 49 10.99 -1.49 21.53
CA VAL A 49 11.24 -2.21 20.27
C VAL A 49 9.94 -2.76 19.68
N PHE A 50 9.09 -3.36 20.51
CA PHE A 50 7.81 -3.92 20.06
C PHE A 50 6.88 -2.84 19.50
N VAL A 51 6.71 -1.73 20.22
CA VAL A 51 5.88 -0.60 19.77
C VAL A 51 6.42 0.01 18.48
N SER A 52 7.75 0.16 18.37
CA SER A 52 8.40 0.69 17.16
C SER A 52 8.17 -0.22 15.95
N LEU A 53 8.18 -1.54 16.16
CA LEU A 53 7.94 -2.52 15.11
C LEU A 53 6.49 -2.46 14.62
N CYS A 54 5.53 -2.45 15.54
CA CYS A 54 4.10 -2.32 15.22
C CYS A 54 3.79 -1.01 14.50
N TYR A 55 4.38 0.10 14.95
CA TYR A 55 4.15 1.40 14.33
C TYR A 55 4.77 1.51 12.94
N SER A 56 6.01 1.03 12.76
CA SER A 56 6.68 1.03 11.45
C SER A 56 5.94 0.15 10.44
N THR A 57 5.48 -1.04 10.85
CA THR A 57 4.69 -1.90 9.97
C THR A 57 3.36 -1.27 9.57
N TYR A 58 2.63 -0.67 10.52
CA TYR A 58 1.37 0.02 10.25
C TYR A 58 1.53 1.19 9.27
N THR A 59 2.52 2.05 9.51
CA THR A 59 2.76 3.25 8.68
C THR A 59 3.19 2.91 7.26
N ASN A 60 4.00 1.86 7.07
CA ASN A 60 4.41 1.43 5.74
C ASN A 60 3.34 0.65 4.97
N LEU A 61 2.32 0.11 5.66
CA LEU A 61 1.22 -0.59 5.01
C LEU A 61 0.29 0.35 4.22
N HIS A 62 0.32 1.66 4.51
CA HIS A 62 -0.58 2.62 3.87
C HIS A 62 -0.17 2.85 2.40
N LEU A 63 -0.94 2.25 1.50
CA LEU A 63 -0.86 2.44 0.06
C LEU A 63 -1.00 3.94 -0.27
N LYS A 64 0.09 4.56 -0.75
CA LYS A 64 0.11 5.99 -1.09
C LYS A 64 -0.93 6.28 -2.17
N LYS A 65 -2.02 6.95 -1.78
CA LYS A 65 -3.01 7.56 -2.68
C LYS A 65 -2.56 9.00 -2.94
N ILE A 66 -2.22 9.31 -4.18
CA ILE A 66 -1.88 10.67 -4.60
C ILE A 66 -3.10 11.23 -5.34
N ARG A 67 -3.68 12.32 -4.85
CA ARG A 67 -4.80 13.01 -5.49
C ARG A 67 -4.35 14.40 -5.91
N THR A 68 -4.52 14.72 -7.19
CA THR A 68 -4.25 16.05 -7.75
C THR A 68 -5.45 16.56 -8.53
N LYS A 69 -5.70 17.87 -8.50
CA LYS A 69 -6.81 18.49 -9.23
C LYS A 69 -6.34 18.80 -10.66
N ILE A 70 -7.18 18.52 -11.65
CA ILE A 70 -6.91 18.91 -13.04
C ILE A 70 -7.27 20.39 -13.18
N SER A 71 -6.34 21.21 -13.68
CA SER A 71 -6.60 22.64 -13.85
C SER A 71 -7.73 22.86 -14.85
N GLY A 72 -8.65 23.80 -14.55
CA GLY A 72 -9.77 24.13 -15.42
C GLY A 72 -10.96 23.16 -15.38
N THR A 73 -10.96 22.15 -14.51
CA THR A 73 -12.11 21.25 -14.30
C THR A 73 -12.37 20.97 -12.81
N GLU A 74 -13.55 20.43 -12.49
CA GLU A 74 -13.87 19.89 -11.16
C GLU A 74 -13.39 18.43 -10.97
N ALA A 75 -12.64 17.92 -11.95
CA ALA A 75 -12.11 16.57 -11.94
C ALA A 75 -10.82 16.44 -11.11
N TYR A 76 -10.65 15.26 -10.50
CA TYR A 76 -9.46 14.91 -9.72
C TYR A 76 -8.79 13.67 -10.29
N LEU A 77 -7.50 13.79 -10.59
CA LEU A 77 -6.66 12.65 -10.92
C LEU A 77 -6.19 11.98 -9.61
N THR A 78 -6.55 10.72 -9.43
CA THR A 78 -6.16 9.94 -8.27
C THR A 78 -5.30 8.76 -8.70
N LEU A 79 -4.04 8.74 -8.29
CA LEU A 79 -3.15 7.60 -8.39
C LEU A 79 -3.27 6.77 -7.11
N LYS A 80 -3.78 5.55 -7.23
CA LYS A 80 -3.92 4.58 -6.13
C LYS A 80 -3.22 3.28 -6.51
N TYR A 81 -2.48 2.71 -5.57
CA TYR A 81 -2.01 1.32 -5.68
C TYR A 81 -3.08 0.40 -5.10
N GLY A 82 -3.47 -0.63 -5.85
CA GLY A 82 -4.48 -1.61 -5.43
C GLY A 82 -4.91 -2.49 -6.61
N ASP A 83 -5.89 -3.34 -6.36
CA ASP A 83 -6.59 -4.06 -7.43
C ASP A 83 -7.57 -3.11 -8.14
N ILE A 84 -7.51 -3.06 -9.46
CA ILE A 84 -8.41 -2.25 -10.28
C ILE A 84 -9.82 -2.86 -10.33
N LEU A 85 -9.94 -4.18 -10.13
CA LEU A 85 -11.20 -4.90 -10.17
C LEU A 85 -12.11 -4.58 -8.98
N ASP A 86 -11.53 -4.14 -7.86
CA ASP A 86 -12.26 -3.76 -6.65
C ASP A 86 -12.72 -2.30 -6.65
N TYR A 87 -12.47 -1.58 -7.75
CA TYR A 87 -12.92 -0.20 -7.88
C TYR A 87 -14.40 -0.14 -8.27
N GLU A 88 -15.20 0.54 -7.44
CA GLU A 88 -16.60 0.82 -7.73
C GLU A 88 -16.71 1.97 -8.74
N GLY A 89 -16.97 1.64 -10.01
CA GLY A 89 -17.17 2.64 -11.07
C GLY A 89 -16.87 2.11 -12.47
N HIS A 90 -16.78 3.03 -13.43
CA HIS A 90 -16.37 2.69 -14.80
C HIS A 90 -14.87 2.41 -14.86
N ILE A 91 -14.52 1.21 -15.33
CA ILE A 91 -13.13 0.78 -15.48
C ILE A 91 -12.78 0.80 -16.97
N ALA A 92 -11.85 1.66 -17.34
CA ALA A 92 -11.25 1.66 -18.67
C ALA A 92 -9.95 0.86 -18.64
N VAL A 93 -9.83 -0.17 -19.47
CA VAL A 93 -8.63 -1.02 -19.55
C VAL A 93 -8.07 -0.97 -20.96
N SER A 94 -6.74 -0.86 -21.04
CA SER A 94 -6.04 -0.92 -22.32
C SER A 94 -6.24 -2.28 -22.96
N SER A 95 -6.67 -2.28 -24.22
CA SER A 95 -6.84 -3.47 -25.05
C SER A 95 -5.81 -3.46 -26.17
N SER A 96 -5.53 -4.64 -26.74
CA SER A 96 -4.70 -4.73 -27.93
C SER A 96 -5.41 -4.12 -29.14
N ASN A 97 -4.63 -3.72 -30.17
CA ASN A 97 -5.18 -3.15 -31.41
C ASN A 97 -6.22 -4.04 -32.11
N PHE A 98 -6.18 -5.35 -31.86
CA PHE A 98 -7.06 -6.32 -32.48
C PHE A 98 -8.27 -6.70 -31.62
N PHE A 99 -8.39 -6.13 -30.40
CA PHE A 99 -9.50 -6.34 -29.47
C PHE A 99 -9.94 -7.81 -29.35
N ASN A 100 -8.98 -8.73 -29.43
CA ASN A 100 -9.28 -10.15 -29.44
C ASN A 100 -9.63 -10.56 -28.01
N THR A 101 -10.90 -10.86 -27.73
CA THR A 101 -11.43 -11.17 -26.38
C THR A 101 -11.56 -12.66 -26.12
N SER A 102 -11.04 -13.50 -27.02
CA SER A 102 -11.05 -14.95 -26.86
C SER A 102 -10.15 -15.40 -25.71
N LEU A 103 -10.74 -16.09 -24.72
CA LEU A 103 -10.04 -16.71 -23.60
C LEU A 103 -9.08 -17.83 -24.04
N ASN A 104 -9.18 -18.34 -25.28
CA ASN A 104 -8.18 -19.26 -25.83
C ASN A 104 -6.83 -18.59 -26.14
N ILE A 105 -6.83 -17.26 -26.29
CA ILE A 105 -5.64 -16.48 -26.67
C ILE A 105 -5.15 -15.67 -25.45
N ILE A 106 -6.05 -15.33 -24.53
CA ILE A 106 -5.77 -14.49 -23.38
C ILE A 106 -5.69 -15.34 -22.12
N SER A 107 -4.56 -15.24 -21.40
CA SER A 107 -4.42 -15.90 -20.10
C SER A 107 -5.49 -15.41 -19.13
N GLU A 108 -6.15 -16.34 -18.44
CA GLU A 108 -7.09 -16.03 -17.34
C GLU A 108 -6.47 -15.18 -16.23
N ARG A 109 -5.14 -15.26 -16.06
CA ARG A 109 -4.41 -14.44 -15.08
C ARG A 109 -4.14 -13.02 -15.56
N SER A 110 -4.33 -12.71 -16.84
CA SER A 110 -4.18 -11.35 -17.36
C SER A 110 -5.31 -10.44 -16.84
N LEU A 111 -5.06 -9.13 -16.78
CA LEU A 111 -6.08 -8.14 -16.40
C LEU A 111 -7.37 -8.29 -17.21
N LEU A 112 -7.24 -8.43 -18.53
CA LEU A 112 -8.39 -8.57 -19.42
C LEU A 112 -9.12 -9.89 -19.22
N GLY A 113 -8.40 -11.00 -19.02
CA GLY A 113 -8.99 -12.29 -18.67
C GLY A 113 -9.75 -12.26 -17.34
N GLN A 114 -9.19 -11.59 -16.32
CA GLN A 114 -9.85 -11.42 -15.02
C GLN A 114 -11.12 -10.55 -15.12
N ILE A 115 -11.13 -9.52 -15.97
CA ILE A 115 -12.32 -8.70 -16.25
C ILE A 115 -13.41 -9.51 -16.93
N ILE A 116 -13.06 -10.26 -17.98
CA ILE A 116 -14.01 -11.14 -18.69
C ILE A 116 -14.62 -12.14 -17.70
N LYS A 117 -13.79 -12.75 -16.84
CA LYS A 117 -14.26 -13.69 -15.83
C LYS A 117 -15.18 -13.03 -14.79
N LYS A 118 -14.83 -11.83 -14.29
CA LYS A 118 -15.58 -11.13 -13.24
C LYS A 118 -16.92 -10.56 -13.74
N PHE A 119 -16.96 -10.03 -14.95
CA PHE A 119 -18.14 -9.31 -15.46
C PHE A 119 -18.97 -10.08 -16.50
N PHE A 120 -18.38 -11.05 -17.20
CA PHE A 120 -19.03 -11.80 -18.29
C PHE A 120 -19.20 -13.30 -17.99
N ASN A 121 -19.05 -13.69 -16.71
CA ASN A 121 -19.45 -15.00 -16.17
C ASN A 121 -18.86 -16.22 -16.92
N SER A 122 -17.63 -16.10 -17.43
CA SER A 122 -16.94 -17.15 -18.20
C SER A 122 -17.71 -17.65 -19.44
N ASP A 123 -18.70 -16.91 -19.92
CA ASP A 123 -19.38 -17.29 -21.15
C ASP A 123 -18.42 -17.05 -22.32
N ASN A 124 -17.93 -18.14 -22.91
CA ASN A 124 -16.91 -18.18 -23.98
C ASN A 124 -17.37 -17.54 -25.30
N ARG A 125 -18.41 -16.71 -25.28
CA ARG A 125 -18.94 -15.99 -26.42
C ARG A 125 -18.19 -14.69 -26.53
N GLU A 126 -17.50 -14.51 -27.66
CA GLU A 126 -16.76 -13.31 -28.04
C GLU A 126 -17.48 -12.04 -27.55
N VAL A 127 -16.93 -11.42 -26.51
CA VAL A 127 -17.48 -10.18 -25.97
C VAL A 127 -17.14 -9.10 -26.99
N LYS A 128 -18.11 -8.73 -27.82
CA LYS A 128 -18.00 -7.61 -28.77
C LYS A 128 -18.15 -6.31 -27.99
N PHE A 129 -17.03 -5.71 -27.62
CA PHE A 129 -17.02 -4.33 -27.13
C PHE A 129 -17.36 -3.40 -28.31
N PHE A 130 -18.42 -2.61 -28.18
CA PHE A 130 -18.79 -1.63 -29.19
C PHE A 130 -17.73 -0.51 -29.22
N GLN A 131 -17.18 -0.25 -30.40
CA GLN A 131 -16.33 0.91 -30.67
C GLN A 131 -17.24 2.15 -30.67
N ILE A 132 -16.97 3.10 -29.77
CA ILE A 132 -17.55 4.46 -29.79
C ILE A 132 -16.60 5.35 -30.57
#